data_AF-A0A0G3CDQ1-F1
#
_entry.id   AF-A0A0G3CDQ1-F1
#
_cell.length_a   1.000
_cell.length_b   1.000
_cell.length_c   1.000
_cell.angle_alpha   90.00
_cell.angle_beta   90.00
_cell.angle_gamma   90.00
#
_symmetry.space_group_name_H-M   'P 1'
#
loop_
_entity.id
_entity.type
_entity.pdbx_description
1 polymer ?
#
loop_
_entity_poly.entity_id
_entity_poly.type
_entity_poly.pdbx_seq_one_letter_code
_entity_poly.pdbx_strand_id
1 'polypeptide(L)'
;MADKNNSRRVESSIKRTRFLGHLGLIAGVFRELEVDKLIDDKLPKERDHKVPHSVCILAMVLNGIGFIGQRLYLFPDFFRTISTERLFGEGVTREDLNQYAIGETLDRIVKYGPTKLFTEIALHIMARLPIPVHRLHADTTSVSVYGDYEDEETESIDITF
;
A
#
# COMPACT_ATOMS: atom_id res chain seq x y z
N MET A 1 -13.97 -15.43 -63.07
CA MET A 1 -14.79 -15.09 -61.89
C MET A 1 -14.05 -15.63 -60.68
N ALA A 2 -13.48 -14.75 -59.86
CA ALA A 2 -12.61 -15.10 -58.74
C ALA A 2 -13.45 -15.12 -57.45
N ASP A 3 -13.58 -16.28 -56.83
CA ASP A 3 -14.16 -16.44 -55.50
C ASP A 3 -13.26 -15.76 -54.47
N LYS A 4 -13.77 -14.67 -53.89
CA LYS A 4 -13.16 -13.98 -52.76
C LYS A 4 -13.29 -14.86 -51.52
N ASN A 5 -12.23 -15.59 -51.21
CA ASN A 5 -12.03 -16.26 -49.95
C ASN A 5 -11.93 -15.21 -48.83
N ASN A 6 -13.05 -14.90 -48.18
CA ASN A 6 -13.12 -14.02 -47.02
C ASN A 6 -12.63 -14.78 -45.79
N SER A 7 -11.30 -14.85 -45.63
CA SER A 7 -10.65 -15.32 -44.42
C SER A 7 -10.96 -14.35 -43.28
N ARG A 8 -12.03 -14.65 -42.53
CA ARG A 8 -12.26 -14.09 -41.20
C ARG A 8 -11.05 -14.46 -40.33
N ARG A 9 -10.09 -13.54 -40.25
CA ARG A 9 -9.04 -13.53 -39.23
C ARG A 9 -9.74 -13.44 -37.88
N VAL A 10 -9.93 -14.58 -37.25
CA VAL A 10 -10.27 -14.63 -35.83
C VAL A 10 -9.05 -14.09 -35.12
N GLU A 11 -9.12 -12.86 -34.60
CA GLU A 11 -8.15 -12.37 -33.62
C GLU A 11 -8.26 -13.29 -32.41
N SER A 12 -7.41 -14.31 -32.38
CA SER A 12 -7.28 -15.19 -31.22
C SER A 12 -6.66 -14.37 -30.10
N SER A 13 -7.51 -13.81 -29.24
CA SER A 13 -7.08 -13.22 -27.97
C SER A 13 -6.20 -14.25 -27.25
N ILE A 14 -4.92 -13.94 -27.09
CA ILE A 14 -3.95 -14.79 -26.42
C ILE A 14 -4.35 -14.85 -24.95
N LYS A 15 -5.08 -15.91 -24.57
CA LYS A 15 -5.49 -16.14 -23.18
C LYS A 15 -4.29 -16.66 -22.38
N ARG A 16 -3.78 -15.84 -21.45
CA ARG A 16 -2.75 -16.25 -20.49
C ARG A 16 -3.37 -16.43 -19.11
N THR A 17 -3.20 -17.62 -18.54
CA THR A 17 -3.51 -17.88 -17.13
C THR A 17 -2.38 -17.33 -16.28
N ARG A 18 -2.70 -16.49 -15.30
CA ARG A 18 -1.74 -15.97 -14.32
C ARG A 18 -2.23 -16.26 -12.91
N PHE A 19 -1.30 -16.33 -11.97
CA PHE A 19 -1.61 -16.58 -10.57
C PHE A 19 -2.21 -15.32 -9.92
N LEU A 20 -3.23 -15.51 -9.09
CA LEU A 20 -3.83 -14.47 -8.25
C LEU A 20 -3.71 -14.84 -6.77
N GLY A 21 -4.03 -16.09 -6.42
CA GLY A 21 -3.88 -16.62 -5.07
C GLY A 21 -4.60 -15.78 -4.00
N HIS A 22 -3.99 -15.69 -2.82
CA HIS A 22 -4.48 -14.90 -1.69
C HIS A 22 -4.37 -13.38 -1.92
N LEU A 23 -3.56 -12.94 -2.88
CA LEU A 23 -3.32 -11.53 -3.17
C LEU A 23 -4.58 -10.81 -3.63
N GLY A 24 -5.47 -11.53 -4.33
CA GLY A 24 -6.76 -10.99 -4.76
C GLY A 24 -7.67 -10.64 -3.59
N LEU A 25 -7.65 -11.41 -2.50
CA LEU A 25 -8.43 -11.12 -1.30
C LEU A 25 -7.92 -9.86 -0.60
N ILE A 26 -6.60 -9.73 -0.45
CA ILE A 26 -5.97 -8.55 0.17
C ILE A 26 -6.27 -7.30 -0.66
N ALA A 27 -6.10 -7.37 -1.98
CA ALA A 27 -6.44 -6.26 -2.87
C ALA A 27 -7.94 -5.92 -2.85
N GLY A 28 -8.81 -6.92 -2.71
CA GLY A 28 -10.25 -6.73 -2.54
C GLY A 28 -10.57 -5.96 -1.26
N VAL A 29 -10.09 -6.45 -0.12
CA VAL A 29 -10.29 -5.81 1.20
C VAL A 29 -9.72 -4.39 1.24
N PHE A 30 -8.53 -4.18 0.66
CA PHE A 30 -7.91 -2.86 0.59
C PHE A 30 -8.79 -1.80 -0.10
N ARG A 31 -9.47 -2.20 -1.19
CA ARG A 31 -10.40 -1.35 -1.94
C ARG A 31 -11.77 -1.24 -1.27
N GLU A 32 -12.28 -2.34 -0.72
CA GLU A 32 -13.56 -2.37 0.00
C GLU A 32 -13.55 -1.43 1.21
N LEU A 33 -12.42 -1.38 1.91
CA LEU A 33 -12.19 -0.48 3.04
C LEU A 33 -11.76 0.94 2.61
N GLU A 34 -11.73 1.23 1.30
CA GLU A 34 -11.36 2.53 0.71
C GLU A 34 -9.99 3.08 1.14
N VAL A 35 -9.06 2.18 1.49
CA VAL A 35 -7.70 2.56 1.92
C VAL A 35 -6.94 3.21 0.76
N ASP A 36 -7.19 2.76 -0.47
CA ASP A 36 -6.65 3.37 -1.69
C ASP A 36 -7.06 4.83 -1.83
N LYS A 37 -8.34 5.14 -1.64
CA LYS A 37 -8.87 6.52 -1.72
C LYS A 37 -8.28 7.42 -0.65
N LEU A 38 -8.16 6.92 0.59
CA LEU A 38 -7.53 7.67 1.67
C LEU A 38 -6.07 8.00 1.33
N ILE A 39 -5.32 7.01 0.85
CA ILE A 39 -3.90 7.22 0.51
C ILE A 39 -3.76 8.22 -0.62
N ASP A 40 -4.58 8.14 -1.67
CA ASP A 40 -4.48 9.07 -2.79
C ASP A 40 -4.86 10.52 -2.42
N ASP A 41 -5.72 10.70 -1.41
CA ASP A 41 -6.01 11.99 -0.79
C ASP A 41 -4.83 12.51 0.05
N LYS A 42 -4.23 11.67 0.91
CA LYS A 42 -3.15 12.09 1.83
C LYS A 42 -1.79 12.20 1.17
N LEU A 43 -1.53 11.35 0.19
CA LEU A 43 -0.27 11.27 -0.55
C LEU A 43 -0.57 11.47 -2.05
N PRO A 44 -0.94 12.69 -2.48
CA PRO A 44 -1.20 12.95 -3.88
C PRO A 44 0.11 12.83 -4.69
N LYS A 45 -0.03 12.31 -5.91
CA LYS A 45 1.06 12.18 -6.89
C LYS A 45 1.50 13.59 -7.35
N GLU A 46 2.79 13.92 -7.19
CA GLU A 46 3.37 15.20 -7.62
C GLU A 46 4.13 15.10 -8.95
N ARG A 47 4.64 13.92 -9.29
CA ARG A 47 5.47 13.63 -10.46
C ARG A 47 4.80 12.64 -11.39
N ASP A 48 5.20 12.59 -12.65
CA ASP A 48 4.50 11.79 -13.67
C ASP A 48 4.83 10.28 -13.68
N HIS A 49 4.53 9.59 -12.59
CA HIS A 49 4.55 8.12 -12.52
C HIS A 49 3.23 7.52 -13.03
N LYS A 50 3.27 6.42 -13.77
CA LYS A 50 2.03 5.80 -14.27
C LYS A 50 1.08 5.34 -13.17
N VAL A 51 1.61 4.95 -12.00
CA VAL A 51 0.83 4.43 -10.87
C VAL A 51 0.72 5.44 -9.73
N PRO A 52 -0.43 5.53 -9.04
CA PRO A 52 -0.58 6.35 -7.84
C PRO A 52 0.12 5.72 -6.62
N HIS A 53 0.31 6.52 -5.57
CA HIS A 53 0.95 6.05 -4.34
C HIS A 53 0.12 4.96 -3.62
N SER A 54 -1.21 4.97 -3.74
CA SER A 54 -2.07 3.88 -3.26
C SER A 54 -1.72 2.52 -3.87
N VAL A 55 -1.48 2.47 -5.18
CA VAL A 55 -1.08 1.27 -5.91
C VAL A 55 0.30 0.80 -5.47
N CYS A 56 1.26 1.72 -5.29
CA CYS A 56 2.58 1.39 -4.75
C CYS A 56 2.50 0.80 -3.33
N ILE A 57 1.68 1.38 -2.45
CA ILE A 57 1.47 0.87 -1.09
C ILE A 57 0.80 -0.50 -1.11
N LEU A 58 -0.25 -0.69 -1.91
CA LEU A 58 -0.88 -2.00 -2.07
C LEU A 58 0.14 -3.03 -2.58
N ALA A 59 0.98 -2.68 -3.56
CA ALA A 59 2.02 -3.55 -4.05
C ALA A 59 3.02 -3.94 -2.94
N MET A 60 3.40 -2.99 -2.07
CA MET A 60 4.28 -3.25 -0.93
C MET A 60 3.62 -4.18 0.10
N VAL A 61 2.33 -4.00 0.39
CA VAL A 61 1.57 -4.88 1.28
C VAL A 61 1.51 -6.31 0.71
N LEU A 62 1.20 -6.45 -0.58
CA LEU A 62 1.16 -7.75 -1.25
C LEU A 62 2.53 -8.43 -1.28
N ASN A 63 3.60 -7.65 -1.49
CA ASN A 63 4.97 -8.16 -1.42
C ASN A 63 5.34 -8.58 0.01
N GLY A 64 5.04 -7.76 1.02
CA GLY A 64 5.39 -8.01 2.42
C GLY A 64 4.72 -9.24 3.04
N ILE A 65 3.57 -9.68 2.50
CA ILE A 65 2.89 -10.91 2.92
C ILE A 65 3.54 -12.16 2.30
N GLY A 66 4.17 -12.03 1.13
CA GLY A 66 4.78 -13.14 0.39
C GLY A 66 6.30 -13.25 0.50
N PHE A 67 7.00 -12.14 0.79
CA PHE A 67 8.46 -12.05 0.84
C PHE A 67 8.92 -10.96 1.80
N ILE A 68 9.74 -11.33 2.77
CA ILE A 68 10.39 -10.39 3.69
C ILE A 68 11.84 -10.22 3.22
N GLY A 69 12.24 -9.00 2.84
CA GLY A 69 13.67 -8.64 2.70
C GLY A 69 14.26 -8.57 1.28
N GLN A 70 13.48 -8.44 0.21
CA GLN A 70 14.05 -8.16 -1.12
C GLN A 70 14.45 -6.69 -1.30
N ARG A 71 15.53 -6.46 -2.05
CA ARG A 71 15.99 -5.12 -2.43
C ARG A 71 15.00 -4.47 -3.40
N LEU A 72 14.84 -3.15 -3.35
CA LEU A 72 13.86 -2.41 -4.16
C LEU A 72 13.95 -2.66 -5.67
N TYR A 73 15.16 -2.88 -6.22
CA TYR A 73 15.30 -3.16 -7.66
C TYR A 73 14.73 -4.51 -8.11
N LEU A 74 14.52 -5.46 -7.18
CA LEU A 74 13.89 -6.76 -7.45
C LEU A 74 12.37 -6.72 -7.31
N PHE A 75 11.80 -5.59 -6.92
CA PHE A 75 10.37 -5.46 -6.66
C PHE A 75 9.49 -5.83 -7.87
N PRO A 76 9.82 -5.43 -9.12
CA PRO A 76 9.08 -5.90 -10.30
C PRO A 76 9.08 -7.42 -10.49
N ASP A 77 10.12 -8.12 -10.03
CA ASP A 77 10.26 -9.57 -10.25
C ASP A 77 9.30 -10.39 -9.41
N PHE A 78 8.85 -9.85 -8.26
CA PHE A 78 7.78 -10.46 -7.46
C PHE A 78 6.51 -10.66 -8.31
N PHE A 79 6.18 -9.68 -9.18
CA PHE A 79 4.97 -9.71 -9.99
C PHE A 79 5.11 -10.47 -11.33
N ARG A 80 6.23 -11.15 -11.57
CA ARG A 80 6.48 -11.84 -12.85
C ARG A 80 5.44 -12.92 -13.18
N THR A 81 5.00 -13.68 -12.18
CA THR A 81 4.02 -14.77 -12.35
C THR A 81 2.60 -14.36 -11.94
N ILE A 82 2.45 -13.15 -11.40
CA ILE A 82 1.21 -12.62 -10.83
C ILE A 82 0.45 -11.80 -11.88
N SER A 83 -0.87 -11.75 -11.77
CA SER A 83 -1.71 -10.88 -12.60
C SER A 83 -1.72 -9.44 -12.07
N THR A 84 -0.82 -8.59 -12.59
CA THR A 84 -0.75 -7.17 -12.21
C THR A 84 -2.01 -6.40 -12.57
N GLU A 85 -2.54 -6.60 -13.78
CA GLU A 85 -3.74 -5.88 -14.24
C GLU A 85 -4.96 -6.14 -13.36
N ARG A 86 -5.15 -7.39 -12.92
CA ARG A 86 -6.24 -7.75 -12.01
C ARG A 86 -6.06 -7.15 -10.62
N LEU A 87 -4.83 -7.04 -10.14
CA LEU A 87 -4.53 -6.55 -8.80
C LEU A 87 -4.49 -5.02 -8.71
N PHE A 88 -4.00 -4.34 -9.74
CA PHE A 88 -3.68 -2.90 -9.67
C PHE A 88 -4.50 -2.04 -10.64
N GLY A 89 -5.18 -2.64 -11.60
CA GLY A 89 -5.96 -1.94 -12.61
C GLY A 89 -5.44 -2.19 -14.03
N GLU A 90 -6.28 -1.89 -15.00
CA GLU A 90 -5.98 -2.13 -16.42
C GLU A 90 -4.73 -1.36 -16.87
N GLY A 91 -3.88 -2.04 -17.65
CA GLY A 91 -2.66 -1.44 -18.20
C GLY A 91 -1.49 -1.33 -17.22
N VAL A 92 -1.66 -1.65 -15.92
CA VAL A 92 -0.54 -1.64 -14.96
C VAL A 92 0.37 -2.84 -15.20
N THR A 93 1.64 -2.55 -15.51
CA THR A 93 2.67 -3.57 -15.69
C THR A 93 3.55 -3.69 -14.44
N ARG A 94 4.34 -4.76 -14.36
CA ARG A 94 5.29 -4.91 -13.24
C ARG A 94 6.41 -3.86 -13.30
N GLU A 95 6.75 -3.39 -14.50
CA GLU A 95 7.77 -2.36 -14.73
C GLU A 95 7.34 -0.99 -14.21
N ASP A 96 6.03 -0.74 -14.13
CA ASP A 96 5.47 0.45 -13.48
C ASP A 96 5.70 0.43 -11.96
N LEU A 97 5.81 -0.76 -11.36
CA LEU A 97 6.08 -1.00 -9.94
C LEU A 97 7.60 -1.12 -9.67
N ASN A 98 8.38 -0.16 -10.18
CA ASN A 98 9.83 -0.18 -10.04
C ASN A 98 10.33 0.54 -8.79
N GLN A 99 11.64 0.40 -8.52
CA GLN A 99 12.29 1.01 -7.36
C GLN A 99 12.12 2.52 -7.23
N TYR A 100 11.92 3.25 -8.34
CA TYR A 100 11.75 4.70 -8.30
C TYR A 100 10.35 5.05 -7.81
N ALA A 101 9.32 4.38 -8.33
CA ALA A 101 7.94 4.56 -7.88
C ALA A 101 7.76 4.15 -6.41
N ILE A 102 8.35 3.00 -6.02
CA ILE A 102 8.30 2.52 -4.63
C ILE A 102 9.14 3.42 -3.71
N GLY A 103 10.36 3.78 -4.10
CA GLY A 103 11.24 4.65 -3.32
C GLY A 103 10.62 6.02 -3.07
N GLU A 104 10.06 6.65 -4.10
CA GLU A 104 9.37 7.94 -3.93
C GLU A 104 8.15 7.82 -3.02
N THR A 105 7.41 6.70 -3.10
CA THR A 105 6.29 6.46 -2.19
C THR A 105 6.76 6.37 -0.74
N LEU A 106 7.88 5.70 -0.47
CA LEU A 106 8.49 5.65 0.86
C LEU A 106 8.93 7.04 1.33
N ASP A 107 9.58 7.83 0.47
CA ASP A 107 9.97 9.21 0.79
C ASP A 107 8.76 10.08 1.16
N ARG A 108 7.63 9.90 0.45
CA ARG A 108 6.38 10.59 0.76
C ARG A 108 5.78 10.16 2.09
N ILE A 109 5.80 8.86 2.40
CA ILE A 109 5.34 8.36 3.70
C ILE A 109 6.17 8.97 4.84
N VAL A 110 7.50 9.02 4.67
CA VAL A 110 8.41 9.64 5.66
C VAL A 110 8.10 11.12 5.82
N LYS A 111 7.94 11.86 4.71
CA LYS A 111 7.60 13.30 4.73
C LYS A 111 6.24 13.58 5.37
N TYR A 112 5.24 12.72 5.15
CA TYR A 112 3.90 12.86 5.75
C TYR A 112 3.89 12.51 7.24
N GLY A 113 4.77 11.58 7.65
CA GLY A 113 4.82 11.02 8.99
C GLY A 113 4.21 9.62 9.02
N PRO A 114 5.01 8.54 9.15
CA PRO A 114 4.52 7.17 9.07
C PRO A 114 3.51 6.85 10.18
N THR A 115 3.75 7.30 11.41
CA THR A 115 2.81 7.13 12.54
C THR A 115 1.49 7.83 12.27
N LYS A 116 1.53 9.05 11.72
CA LYS A 116 0.32 9.82 11.38
C LYS A 116 -0.49 9.10 10.31
N LEU A 117 0.16 8.68 9.22
CA LEU A 117 -0.49 7.94 8.13
C LEU A 117 -1.12 6.64 8.63
N PHE A 118 -0.38 5.88 9.45
CA PHE A 118 -0.87 4.64 10.05
C PHE A 118 -2.13 4.88 10.89
N THR A 119 -2.11 5.87 11.78
CA THR A 119 -3.25 6.23 12.62
C THR A 119 -4.47 6.62 11.79
N GLU A 120 -4.28 7.44 10.75
CA GLU A 120 -5.38 7.84 9.86
C GLU A 120 -5.97 6.64 9.11
N ILE A 121 -5.13 5.72 8.60
CA ILE A 121 -5.59 4.47 7.96
C ILE A 121 -6.37 3.61 8.96
N ALA A 122 -5.84 3.43 10.17
CA ALA A 122 -6.48 2.61 11.20
C ALA A 122 -7.86 3.16 11.58
N LEU A 123 -7.95 4.46 11.85
CA LEU A 123 -9.22 5.13 12.16
C LEU A 123 -10.20 5.06 10.99
N HIS A 124 -9.73 5.23 9.76
CA HIS A 124 -10.55 5.14 8.56
C HIS A 124 -11.16 3.74 8.36
N ILE A 125 -10.38 2.68 8.62
CA ILE A 125 -10.83 1.30 8.58
C ILE A 125 -11.81 1.02 9.72
N MET A 126 -11.50 1.44 10.95
CA MET A 126 -12.38 1.26 12.12
C MET A 126 -13.76 1.88 11.91
N ALA A 127 -13.84 3.05 11.26
CA ALA A 127 -15.10 3.70 10.95
C ALA A 127 -15.97 2.94 9.91
N ARG A 128 -15.38 2.05 9.12
CA ARG A 128 -16.05 1.28 8.05
C ARG A 128 -16.39 -0.15 8.47
N LEU A 129 -15.67 -0.68 9.45
CA LEU A 129 -15.94 -2.02 9.95
C LEU A 129 -17.18 -2.01 10.84
N PRO A 130 -18.14 -2.94 10.65
CA PRO A 130 -19.31 -3.07 11.51
C PRO A 130 -18.96 -3.76 12.84
N ILE A 131 -17.87 -3.33 13.49
CA ILE A 131 -17.36 -3.90 14.73
C ILE A 131 -17.61 -2.89 15.85
N PRO A 132 -18.44 -3.20 16.86
CA PRO A 132 -18.66 -2.29 17.97
C PRO A 132 -17.36 -2.11 18.76
N VAL A 133 -16.86 -0.87 18.77
CA VAL A 133 -15.68 -0.52 19.57
C VAL A 133 -16.12 -0.36 21.03
N HIS A 134 -15.92 -1.42 21.82
CA HIS A 134 -16.32 -1.42 23.22
C HIS A 134 -15.25 -0.80 24.15
N ARG A 135 -13.97 -0.90 23.78
CA ARG A 135 -12.83 -0.38 24.56
C ARG A 135 -11.73 0.12 23.63
N LEU A 136 -11.17 1.29 23.94
CA LEU A 136 -9.97 1.83 23.31
C LEU A 136 -8.83 1.69 24.32
N HIS A 137 -7.80 0.92 23.97
CA HIS A 137 -6.58 0.82 24.76
C HIS A 137 -5.52 1.69 24.09
N ALA A 138 -5.19 2.82 24.71
CA ALA A 138 -4.06 3.63 24.31
C ALA A 138 -2.84 3.11 25.08
N ASP A 139 -2.07 2.22 24.46
CA ASP A 139 -0.81 1.75 25.03
C ASP A 139 0.23 2.88 24.91
N THR A 140 0.34 3.71 25.95
CA THR A 140 1.40 4.71 26.05
C THR A 140 2.65 4.03 26.60
N THR A 141 3.74 4.05 25.83
CA THR A 141 5.05 3.59 26.32
C THR A 141 5.50 4.52 27.45
N SER A 142 5.40 4.04 28.69
CA SER A 142 5.99 4.72 29.84
C SER A 142 7.50 4.52 29.76
N VAL A 143 8.26 5.60 29.65
CA VAL A 143 9.72 5.54 29.75
C VAL A 143 10.08 5.70 31.22
N SER A 144 10.43 4.61 31.89
CA SER A 144 10.99 4.68 33.24
C SER A 144 12.46 5.06 33.16
N VAL A 145 12.81 6.19 33.77
CA VAL A 145 14.20 6.64 33.91
C VAL A 145 14.65 6.44 35.36
N TYR A 146 15.92 6.09 35.55
CA TYR A 146 16.54 5.94 36.87
C TYR A 146 17.82 6.77 36.91
N GLY A 147 17.94 7.64 37.90
CA GLY A 147 19.07 8.54 38.11
C GLY A 147 18.95 9.24 39.47
N ASP A 148 20.07 9.74 39.98
CA ASP A 148 20.10 10.65 41.13
C ASP A 148 19.78 12.05 40.59
N TYR A 149 18.49 12.35 40.51
CA TYR A 149 18.02 13.66 40.07
C TYR A 149 18.20 14.62 41.23
N GLU A 150 18.81 15.78 40.99
CA GLU A 150 18.74 16.87 41.97
C GLU A 150 17.26 17.24 42.12
N ASP A 151 16.74 17.19 43.35
CA ASP A 151 15.35 17.49 43.69
C ASP A 151 15.07 19.00 43.48
N GLU A 152 15.03 19.46 42.23
CA GLU A 152 14.33 20.69 41.90
C GLU A 152 12.84 20.36 41.83
N GLU A 153 12.13 20.55 42.95
CA GLU A 153 10.66 20.58 43.02
C GLU A 153 10.13 21.63 42.04
N THR A 154 9.93 21.21 40.79
CA THR A 154 9.11 21.93 39.83
C THR A 154 7.68 21.40 40.00
N GLU A 155 6.77 22.26 40.49
CA GLU A 155 5.35 21.97 40.75
C GLU A 155 4.54 21.51 39.51
N SER A 156 5.19 21.26 38.37
CA SER A 156 4.55 20.77 37.16
C SER A 156 5.50 19.92 36.33
N ILE A 157 5.09 18.69 36.03
CA ILE A 157 5.69 17.87 34.97
C ILE A 157 5.27 18.50 33.65
N ASP A 158 6.19 19.17 32.97
CA ASP A 158 5.93 19.76 31.65
C ASP A 158 6.02 18.66 30.58
N ILE A 159 4.89 18.02 30.29
CA ILE A 159 4.80 16.97 29.29
C ILE A 159 4.88 17.66 27.91
N THR A 160 6.06 17.64 27.30
CA THR A 160 6.26 18.19 25.95
C THR A 160 5.71 17.21 24.91
N PHE A 161 4.76 17.67 24.09
CA PHE A 161 4.22 16.93 22.93
C PHE A 161 5.00 17.27 21.65
#